data_AF-A0A660XST5-F1
#
_entry.id   AF-A0A660XST5-F1
#
_cell.length_a   1.000
_cell.length_b   1.000
_cell.length_c   1.000
_cell.angle_alpha   90.00
_cell.angle_beta   90.00
_cell.angle_gamma   90.00
#
_symmetry.space_group_name_H-M   'P 1'
#
loop_
_entity.id
_entity.type
_entity.pdbx_description
1 polymer ?
#
loop_
_entity_poly.entity_id
_entity_poly.type
_entity_poly.pdbx_seq_one_letter_code
_entity_poly.pdbx_strand_id
1 'polypeptide(L)' 'MSKRSRGGFAAKVAKASVDSKAHCPVCGEAIEIIKHISTVSDPENNTVRFKERMIKVCKCNRSEIYK' A
#
# COMPACT_ATOMS: atom_id res chain seq x y z
N MET A 1 21.31 23.33 17.15
CA MET A 1 20.93 23.21 15.73
C MET A 1 21.24 21.79 15.26
N SER A 2 20.24 21.00 14.87
CA SER A 2 20.45 19.61 14.43
C SER A 2 21.13 19.58 13.06
N LYS A 3 22.38 19.10 13.01
CA LYS A 3 23.21 19.03 11.79
C LYS A 3 22.67 17.91 10.90
N ARG A 4 21.86 18.26 9.89
CA ARG A 4 21.36 17.30 8.89
C ARG A 4 22.53 16.83 8.01
N SER A 5 23.12 15.68 8.32
CA SER A 5 24.05 15.02 7.40
C SER A 5 23.25 14.34 6.29
N ARG A 6 23.48 14.74 5.03
CA ARG A 6 23.01 13.97 3.87
C ARG A 6 23.88 12.72 3.81
N GLY A 7 23.38 11.60 4.35
CA GLY A 7 24.08 10.32 4.29
C GLY A 7 24.52 10.00 2.86
N GLY A 8 25.77 9.57 2.69
CA GLY A 8 26.34 9.18 1.39
C GLY A 8 25.61 7.99 0.76
N PHE A 9 25.97 7.62 -0.47
CA PHE A 9 25.32 6.55 -1.22
C PHE A 9 25.22 5.25 -0.41
N ALA A 10 26.31 4.81 0.23
CA ALA A 10 26.33 3.62 1.08
C ALA A 10 25.29 3.67 2.21
N ALA A 11 25.14 4.82 2.87
CA ALA A 11 24.16 5.00 3.95
C ALA A 11 22.71 5.00 3.44
N LYS A 12 22.48 5.37 2.17
CA LYS A 12 21.16 5.30 1.53
C LYS A 12 20.83 3.87 1.10
N VAL A 13 21.79 3.15 0.55
CA VAL A 13 21.63 1.73 0.18
C VAL A 13 21.32 0.89 1.44
N ALA A 14 22.08 1.08 2.52
CA ALA A 14 21.84 0.39 3.78
C ALA A 14 20.43 0.65 4.34
N LYS A 15 19.90 1.87 4.22
CA LYS A 15 18.53 2.18 4.63
C LYS A 15 17.47 1.57 3.71
N ALA A 16 17.73 1.50 2.41
CA ALA A 16 16.80 0.90 1.45
C ALA A 16 16.74 -0.63 1.58
N SER A 17 17.82 -1.27 2.04
CA SER A 17 17.87 -2.72 2.26
C SER A 17 17.22 -3.20 3.56
N VAL A 18 16.89 -2.30 4.49
CA VAL A 18 16.17 -2.68 5.72
C VAL A 18 14.72 -2.94 5.35
N ASP A 19 14.29 -4.19 5.52
CA ASP A 19 12.89 -4.59 5.29
C ASP A 19 11.99 -3.95 6.35
N SER A 20 11.54 -2.74 6.02
CA SER A 20 10.68 -1.91 6.88
C SER A 20 9.20 -2.23 6.64
N LYS A 21 8.90 -3.25 5.82
CA LYS A 21 7.55 -3.60 5.44
C LYS A 21 6.88 -4.36 6.59
N ALA A 22 5.61 -4.04 6.84
CA ALA A 22 4.80 -4.83 7.75
C ALA A 22 4.53 -6.18 7.10
N HIS A 23 4.86 -7.28 7.78
CA HIS A 23 4.56 -8.63 7.31
C HIS A 23 3.18 -9.07 7.80
N CYS A 24 2.48 -9.85 6.97
CA CYS A 24 1.21 -10.44 7.37
C CYS A 24 1.45 -11.58 8.38
N PRO A 25 0.76 -11.63 9.53
CA PRO A 25 0.95 -12.68 10.53
C PRO A 25 0.47 -14.07 10.07
N VAL A 26 -0.30 -14.14 8.97
CA VAL A 26 -0.89 -15.39 8.47
C VAL A 26 -0.03 -16.01 7.37
N CYS A 27 0.41 -15.21 6.39
CA CYS A 27 1.18 -15.71 5.24
C CYS A 27 2.66 -15.31 5.25
N GLY A 28 3.11 -14.46 6.17
CA GLY A 28 4.50 -13.99 6.27
C GLY A 28 4.95 -13.04 5.15
N GLU A 29 4.14 -12.88 4.10
CA GLU A 29 4.46 -11.97 3.00
C GLU A 29 4.31 -10.50 3.40
N ALA A 30 5.05 -9.63 2.71
CA ALA A 30 4.99 -8.20 2.91
C ALA A 30 3.60 -7.66 2.54
N ILE A 31 3.05 -6.81 3.42
CA ILE A 31 1.78 -6.12 3.20
C ILE A 31 2.03 -4.93 2.27
N GLU A 32 1.38 -4.93 1.12
CA GLU A 32 1.39 -3.82 0.17
C GLU A 32 0.19 -2.91 0.43
N ILE A 33 0.41 -1.61 0.52
CA ILE A 33 -0.67 -0.64 0.67
C ILE A 33 -1.04 -0.14 -0.72
N ILE A 34 -2.25 -0.47 -1.18
CA ILE A 34 -2.72 -0.17 -2.53
C ILE A 34 -3.93 0.76 -2.44
N LYS A 35 -3.98 1.74 -3.35
CA LYS A 35 -5.16 2.59 -3.55
C LYS A 35 -6.15 1.84 -4.44
N HIS A 36 -7.20 1.29 -3.85
CA HIS A 36 -8.26 0.58 -4.57
C HIS A 36 -9.37 1.54 -4.97
N ILE A 37 -9.70 1.58 -6.26
CA ILE A 37 -10.73 2.44 -6.83
C ILE A 37 -11.87 1.54 -7.33
N SER A 38 -13.04 1.68 -6.71
CA SER A 38 -14.26 0.96 -7.12
C SER A 38 -15.27 1.92 -7.73
N THR A 39 -15.80 1.58 -8.90
CA THR A 39 -16.92 2.28 -9.54
C THR A 39 -18.22 1.83 -8.91
N VAL A 40 -18.98 2.77 -8.34
CA VAL A 40 -20.33 2.54 -7.82
C VAL A 40 -21.27 3.37 -8.67
N SER A 41 -22.09 2.69 -9.47
CA SER A 41 -23.22 3.30 -10.17
C SER A 41 -24.42 3.37 -9.22
N ASP A 42 -24.92 4.57 -8.96
CA ASP A 42 -26.16 4.76 -8.20
C ASP A 42 -27.36 4.57 -9.18
N PRO A 43 -28.16 3.49 -9.04
CA PRO A 43 -29.22 3.15 -10.00
C PRO A 43 -30.38 4.17 -10.00
N GLU A 44 -30.55 4.94 -8.93
CA GLU A 44 -31.61 5.94 -8.80
C GLU A 44 -31.29 7.27 -9.49
N ASN A 45 -30.00 7.62 -9.61
CA ASN A 45 -29.58 8.95 -10.06
C ASN A 45 -28.76 8.94 -11.35
N ASN A 46 -28.58 7.78 -12.00
CA ASN A 46 -27.76 7.64 -13.22
C ASN A 46 -26.38 8.31 -13.11
N THR A 47 -25.78 8.30 -11.91
CA THR A 47 -24.45 8.86 -11.67
C THR A 47 -23.46 7.75 -11.35
N VAL A 48 -22.25 7.87 -11.92
CA VAL A 48 -21.13 6.98 -11.64
C VAL A 48 -20.22 7.68 -10.65
N ARG A 49 -20.03 7.08 -9.48
CA ARG A 49 -19.13 7.58 -8.44
C ARG A 49 -17.94 6.67 -8.28
N PHE A 50 -16.78 7.25 -8.04
CA PHE A 50 -15.56 6.50 -7.75
C PHE A 50 -15.32 6.52 -6.24
N LYS A 51 -15.32 5.35 -5.61
CA LYS A 51 -14.93 5.19 -4.20
C LYS A 51 -13.49 4.76 -4.14
N GLU A 52 -12.63 5.63 -3.62
CA GLU A 52 -11.22 5.36 -3.38
C GLU A 52 -11.01 4.90 -1.94
N ARG A 53 -10.34 3.77 -1.72
CA ARG A 53 -9.97 3.27 -0.39
C ARG A 53 -8.52 2.80 -0.39
N MET A 54 -7.79 3.14 0.67
CA MET A 54 -6.45 2.62 0.91
C MET A 54 -6.59 1.26 1.60
N ILE A 55 -6.20 0.19 0.92
CA ILE A 55 -6.34 -1.18 1.41
C ILE A 55 -4.96 -1.80 1.56
N LYS A 56 -4.78 -2.55 2.64
CA LYS A 56 -3.60 -3.38 2.89
C LYS A 56 -3.82 -4.73 2.22
N VAL A 57 -2.99 -5.06 1.24
CA VAL A 57 -3.06 -6.28 0.44
C VAL A 57 -1.91 -7.21 0.82
N CYS A 58 -2.23 -8.47 1.03
CA CYS A 58 -1.29 -9.58 1.13
C CYS A 58 -1.85 -10.74 0.30
N LYS A 59 -1.15 -11.88 0.26
CA LYS A 59 -1.62 -13.05 -0.49
C LYS A 59 -3.01 -13.54 -0.12
N CYS A 60 -3.38 -13.40 1.16
CA CYS A 60 -4.64 -13.92 1.68
C CYS A 60 -5.86 -13.18 1.12
N ASN A 61 -5.77 -11.86 0.94
CA ASN A 61 -6.91 -11.03 0.53
C ASN A 61 -6.84 -10.57 -0.93
N ARG A 62 -5.77 -10.94 -1.66
CA ARG A 62 -5.59 -10.58 -3.07
C ARG A 62 -6.79 -11.01 -3.94
N SER A 63 -7.31 -12.22 -3.73
CA SER A 63 -8.46 -12.75 -4.49
C SER A 63 -9.77 -12.02 -4.25
N GLU A 64 -9.91 -11.32 -3.12
CA GLU A 64 -11.13 -10.58 -2.78
C GLU A 64 -11.11 -9.16 -3.35
N ILE A 65 -9.91 -8.59 -3.50
CA ILE A 65 -9.71 -7.18 -3.88
C ILE A 65 -9.67 -7.02 -5.41
N TYR A 66 -9.12 -7.97 -6.15
CA TYR A 66 -8.99 -7.89 -7.62
C TYR A 66 -10.15 -8.56 -8.39
N LYS A 67 -11.31 -8.71 -7.76
CA LYS A 67 -12.51 -9.25 -8.43
C LYS A 67 -13.16 -8.22 -9.35
#